data_AF-A0A9D2HWV5-F1
#
_entry.id   AF-A0A9D2HWV5-F1
#
_cell.length_a   1.000
_cell.length_b   1.000
_cell.length_c   1.000
_cell.angle_alpha   90.00
_cell.angle_beta   90.00
_cell.angle_gamma   90.00
#
_symmetry.space_group_name_H-M   'P 1'
#
loop_
_entity.id
_entity.type
_entity.pdbx_description
1 polymer ?
#
loop_
_entity_poly.entity_id
_entity_poly.type
_entity_poly.pdbx_seq_one_letter_code
_entity_poly.pdbx_strand_id
1 'polypeptide(L)'
;MKIKSLLTVALACLLAACGSNPKNASTGNGLTIVDVETALENLEEELKMSAEFDSVRYVPLETNDSCLIGKNPYNVITDKYILVTYEEADAIYTFDKQTGRFLARIAHRGEGPQDYSVNQICYNEHDGLLYFLREPNQLQKYDPLGGYHGRIVLQGVTRASSNFTFTDSLIINSRFAMITPDEHILDIFNYRGEQVDSLIDPAVKANYEGGQILQLMMKSVGGNTLLWADYGNGRIWADIPYSNGTLDGVIKYRRAFCDTIYALRNGQLQPSVVFHTGKYHFPPEGRTRTTGVADKLLITSTAETTSHVFFYCSRNIYGDEPENFRGVYDRQTGITRLAPSKGGWKDDLTGFMTYTGRPHEAYKVVEWLAEHPEAKNNPALAPLLNIGEEDNPVAVVTSQKSEQ
;
A
#
# COMPACT_ATOMS: atom_id res chain seq x y z
N MET A 1 27.59 2.83 -6.32
CA MET A 1 27.76 1.48 -6.91
C MET A 1 26.54 1.30 -7.79
N LYS A 2 26.66 1.41 -9.13
CA LYS A 2 25.49 1.41 -10.02
C LYS A 2 24.84 0.02 -10.06
N ILE A 3 23.52 -0.08 -9.92
CA ILE A 3 22.73 -1.29 -10.17
C ILE A 3 23.04 -1.77 -11.59
N LYS A 4 23.55 -3.00 -11.71
CA LYS A 4 23.69 -3.66 -13.01
C LYS A 4 22.44 -4.48 -13.25
N SER A 5 21.57 -4.00 -14.14
CA SER A 5 20.48 -4.78 -14.71
C SER A 5 21.06 -5.90 -15.59
N LEU A 6 21.05 -7.13 -15.08
CA LEU A 6 21.10 -8.35 -15.89
C LEU A 6 20.04 -9.31 -15.34
N LEU A 7 18.83 -9.19 -15.88
CA LEU A 7 17.77 -10.19 -15.72
C LEU A 7 18.10 -11.39 -16.60
N THR A 8 18.95 -12.28 -16.11
CA THR A 8 19.06 -13.62 -16.70
C THR A 8 17.87 -14.44 -16.18
N VAL A 9 16.90 -14.73 -17.06
CA VAL A 9 15.83 -15.69 -16.76
C VAL A 9 16.47 -17.06 -16.61
N ALA A 10 16.81 -17.43 -15.37
CA ALA A 10 17.17 -18.80 -15.04
C ALA A 10 15.86 -19.57 -14.83
N LEU A 11 15.30 -20.07 -15.93
CA LEU A 11 14.29 -21.12 -15.91
C LEU A 11 14.99 -22.40 -15.41
N ALA A 12 14.86 -22.71 -14.12
CA ALA A 12 15.32 -23.97 -13.55
C ALA A 12 14.17 -24.64 -12.77
N CYS A 13 13.41 -25.44 -13.53
CA CYS A 13 12.66 -26.65 -13.16
C CYS A 13 12.16 -26.80 -11.71
N LEU A 14 10.84 -26.58 -11.55
CA LEU A 14 9.96 -27.29 -10.62
C LEU A 14 10.05 -28.81 -10.83
N LEU A 15 10.68 -29.56 -9.92
CA LEU A 15 10.40 -30.97 -9.67
C LEU A 15 10.82 -31.36 -8.24
N ALA A 16 9.87 -31.21 -7.30
CA ALA A 16 9.72 -31.93 -6.01
C ALA A 16 8.77 -31.07 -5.14
N ALA A 17 7.68 -31.52 -4.53
CA ALA A 17 7.32 -32.88 -4.16
C ALA A 17 5.80 -32.97 -3.93
N CYS A 18 5.21 -34.09 -4.33
CA CYS A 18 4.04 -34.62 -3.65
C CYS A 18 4.48 -35.09 -2.25
N GLY A 19 3.89 -34.57 -1.19
CA GLY A 19 4.15 -35.01 0.17
C GLY A 19 3.49 -34.11 1.22
N SER A 20 2.45 -34.62 1.86
CA SER A 20 1.68 -33.99 2.93
C SER A 20 2.53 -33.77 4.20
N ASN A 21 2.78 -32.50 4.56
CA ASN A 21 2.76 -31.91 5.92
C ASN A 21 3.34 -30.48 5.88
N PRO A 22 2.72 -29.50 6.56
CA PRO A 22 3.22 -28.12 6.58
C PRO A 22 4.42 -28.03 7.52
N LYS A 23 5.62 -27.99 6.95
CA LYS A 23 6.84 -27.57 7.65
C LYS A 23 7.60 -26.59 6.78
N ASN A 24 7.60 -25.33 7.22
CA ASN A 24 8.51 -24.23 6.87
C ASN A 24 8.99 -24.21 5.40
N ALA A 25 8.23 -23.57 4.51
CA ALA A 25 8.69 -23.27 3.16
C ALA A 25 9.48 -21.95 3.09
N SER A 26 10.45 -21.76 3.99
CA SER A 26 11.60 -20.91 3.72
C SER A 26 12.65 -21.80 3.07
N THR A 27 12.83 -21.71 1.76
CA THR A 27 13.97 -22.40 1.12
C THR A 27 15.27 -21.82 1.69
N GLY A 28 16.35 -22.60 1.78
CA GLY A 28 17.63 -22.21 2.41
C GLY A 28 18.31 -20.95 1.86
N ASN A 29 17.72 -20.29 0.87
CA ASN A 29 18.15 -19.02 0.28
C ASN A 29 17.34 -17.79 0.76
N GLY A 30 16.42 -17.93 1.72
CA GLY A 30 15.63 -16.80 2.24
C GLY A 30 14.45 -16.37 1.37
N LEU A 31 14.03 -17.22 0.42
CA LEU A 31 12.84 -17.03 -0.40
C LEU A 31 11.60 -17.56 0.34
N THR A 32 10.57 -16.71 0.46
CA THR A 32 9.25 -17.06 1.00
C THR A 32 8.30 -17.44 -0.13
N ILE A 33 7.57 -18.55 0.01
CA ILE A 33 6.50 -18.95 -0.90
C ILE A 33 5.16 -18.78 -0.18
N VAL A 34 4.28 -17.96 -0.76
CA VAL A 34 2.91 -17.71 -0.27
C VAL A 34 1.96 -18.52 -1.14
N ASP A 35 1.31 -19.54 -0.56
CA ASP A 35 0.41 -20.43 -1.30
C ASP A 35 -1.00 -19.82 -1.43
N VAL A 36 -1.18 -19.06 -2.50
CA VAL A 36 -2.44 -18.35 -2.80
C VAL A 36 -3.46 -19.27 -3.45
N GLU A 37 -3.03 -20.28 -4.22
CA GLU A 37 -3.94 -21.25 -4.85
C GLU A 37 -4.75 -22.00 -3.81
N THR A 38 -4.08 -22.64 -2.85
CA THR A 38 -4.76 -23.38 -1.79
C THR A 38 -5.63 -22.46 -0.93
N ALA A 39 -5.16 -21.24 -0.62
CA ALA A 39 -5.93 -20.28 0.16
C ALA A 39 -7.19 -19.79 -0.56
N LEU A 40 -7.14 -19.63 -1.89
CA LEU A 40 -8.31 -19.26 -2.69
C LEU A 40 -9.35 -20.40 -2.76
N GLU A 41 -8.89 -21.66 -2.80
CA GLU A 41 -9.77 -22.84 -2.75
C GLU A 41 -10.41 -23.07 -1.38
N ASN A 42 -9.77 -22.55 -0.32
CA ASN A 42 -10.23 -22.66 1.07
C ASN A 42 -10.49 -21.26 1.65
N LEU A 43 -11.28 -20.46 0.91
CA LEU A 43 -11.55 -19.07 1.26
C LEU A 43 -12.23 -18.95 2.63
N GLU A 44 -11.68 -18.11 3.49
CA GLU A 44 -12.32 -17.73 4.76
C GLU A 44 -13.44 -16.71 4.49
N GLU A 45 -14.47 -16.71 5.34
CA GLU A 45 -15.54 -15.71 5.25
C GLU A 45 -15.02 -14.29 5.56
N GLU A 46 -14.12 -14.19 6.54
CA GLU A 46 -13.56 -12.93 7.04
C GLU A 46 -12.18 -13.15 7.69
N LEU A 47 -11.30 -12.16 7.59
CA LEU A 47 -10.05 -12.14 8.34
C LEU A 47 -10.27 -11.46 9.70
N LYS A 48 -9.68 -12.01 10.75
CA LYS A 48 -9.81 -11.52 12.14
C LYS A 48 -8.68 -10.58 12.52
N MET A 49 -8.94 -9.55 13.34
CA MET A 49 -7.88 -8.66 13.83
C MET A 49 -6.88 -9.38 14.72
N SER A 50 -7.32 -10.36 15.53
CA SER A 50 -6.43 -11.19 16.38
C SER A 50 -5.44 -12.05 15.60
N ALA A 51 -5.67 -12.22 14.29
CA ALA A 51 -4.72 -12.84 13.39
C ALA A 51 -3.38 -12.08 13.39
N GLU A 52 -3.45 -10.76 13.48
CA GLU A 52 -2.34 -9.84 13.22
C GLU A 52 -1.96 -8.98 14.43
N PHE A 53 -2.96 -8.46 15.13
CA PHE A 53 -2.78 -7.45 16.15
C PHE A 53 -2.92 -8.06 17.55
N ASP A 54 -2.08 -7.60 18.49
CA ASP A 54 -2.18 -7.96 19.91
C ASP A 54 -3.29 -7.17 20.60
N SER A 55 -3.44 -5.91 20.21
CA SER A 55 -4.49 -5.05 20.74
C SER A 55 -4.92 -4.02 19.71
N VAL A 56 -6.16 -3.57 19.89
CA VAL A 56 -6.76 -2.45 19.17
C VAL A 56 -7.35 -1.48 20.20
N ARG A 57 -7.24 -0.18 19.91
CA ARG A 57 -7.94 0.88 20.64
C ARG A 57 -8.45 1.93 19.69
N TYR A 58 -9.47 2.64 20.13
CA TYR A 58 -10.17 3.63 19.35
C TYR A 58 -9.90 5.03 19.87
N VAL A 59 -9.62 5.95 18.95
CA VAL A 59 -9.28 7.34 19.26
C VAL A 59 -10.22 8.26 18.49
N PRO A 60 -11.28 8.78 19.15
CA PRO A 60 -12.03 9.90 18.60
C PRO A 60 -11.08 11.06 18.32
N LEU A 61 -11.10 11.57 17.10
CA LEU A 61 -10.32 12.76 16.75
C LEU A 61 -11.11 13.99 17.19
N GLU A 62 -10.42 14.97 17.77
CA GLU A 62 -11.03 16.23 18.21
C GLU A 62 -11.80 16.91 17.07
N THR A 63 -13.03 17.33 17.34
CA THR A 63 -13.89 18.05 16.40
C THR A 63 -13.99 19.53 16.79
N ASN A 64 -13.54 20.41 15.91
CA ASN A 64 -13.81 21.85 15.97
C ASN A 64 -13.61 22.48 14.58
N ASP A 65 -13.96 23.76 14.42
CA ASP A 65 -13.89 24.49 13.15
C ASP A 65 -12.50 24.49 12.48
N SER A 66 -11.43 24.25 13.23
CA SER A 66 -10.05 24.27 12.72
C SER A 66 -9.58 22.90 12.20
N CYS A 67 -10.31 21.82 12.46
CA CYS A 67 -9.84 20.46 12.20
C CYS A 67 -10.90 19.53 11.62
N LEU A 68 -11.95 20.05 10.98
CA LEU A 68 -12.99 19.23 10.34
C LEU A 68 -12.39 18.31 9.27
N ILE A 69 -12.70 17.01 9.38
CA ILE A 69 -12.27 15.96 8.47
C ILE A 69 -13.45 15.57 7.58
N GLY A 70 -13.26 15.66 6.27
CA GLY A 70 -14.28 15.34 5.28
C GLY A 70 -14.41 13.85 4.98
N LYS A 71 -15.08 13.57 3.85
CA LYS A 71 -15.43 12.21 3.42
C LYS A 71 -14.22 11.36 3.06
N ASN A 72 -14.37 10.05 3.23
CA ASN A 72 -13.38 9.04 2.88
C ASN A 72 -11.98 9.32 3.49
N PRO A 73 -11.89 9.49 4.82
CA PRO A 73 -10.63 9.80 5.47
C PRO A 73 -9.58 8.69 5.25
N TYR A 74 -8.34 9.13 5.23
CA TYR A 74 -7.16 8.29 5.19
C TYR A 74 -6.19 8.75 6.27
N ASN A 75 -5.55 7.81 6.96
CA ASN A 75 -4.59 8.15 7.99
C ASN A 75 -3.30 7.35 7.91
N VAL A 76 -2.23 7.96 8.43
CA VAL A 76 -0.99 7.29 8.79
C VAL A 76 -0.81 7.45 10.30
N ILE A 77 -0.62 6.33 10.99
CA ILE A 77 -0.38 6.31 12.44
C ILE A 77 1.12 6.14 12.65
N THR A 78 1.74 7.14 13.28
CA THR A 78 3.17 7.11 13.60
C THR A 78 3.37 6.66 15.06
N ASP A 79 4.58 6.76 15.59
CA ASP A 79 4.83 6.53 17.01
C ASP A 79 4.02 7.49 17.91
N LYS A 80 3.90 8.77 17.52
CA LYS A 80 3.33 9.86 18.33
C LYS A 80 2.07 10.51 17.76
N TYR A 81 1.86 10.41 16.46
CA TYR A 81 0.85 11.21 15.76
C TYR A 81 -0.11 10.33 14.95
N ILE A 82 -1.32 10.83 14.78
CA ILE A 82 -2.26 10.38 13.75
C ILE A 82 -2.30 11.50 12.71
N LEU A 83 -1.77 11.21 11.52
CA LEU A 83 -1.77 12.11 10.38
C LEU A 83 -2.98 11.76 9.52
N VAL A 84 -3.83 12.73 9.23
CA VAL A 84 -5.10 12.52 8.53
C VAL A 84 -5.20 13.43 7.33
N THR A 85 -5.64 12.86 6.22
CA THR A 85 -6.17 13.59 5.07
C THR A 85 -7.49 12.94 4.68
N TYR A 86 -8.19 13.50 3.70
CA TYR A 86 -9.46 12.98 3.24
C TYR A 86 -9.66 13.33 1.76
N GLU A 87 -10.73 12.85 1.17
CA GLU A 87 -11.05 13.14 -0.23
C GLU A 87 -11.22 14.66 -0.44
N GLU A 88 -10.55 15.21 -1.45
CA GLU A 88 -10.53 16.66 -1.74
C GLU A 88 -9.87 17.56 -0.66
N ALA A 89 -9.21 16.98 0.34
CA ALA A 89 -8.51 17.77 1.37
C ALA A 89 -7.38 18.63 0.79
N ASP A 90 -7.29 19.88 1.26
CA ASP A 90 -6.23 20.83 0.92
C ASP A 90 -5.05 20.83 1.93
N ALA A 91 -5.19 20.09 3.02
CA ALA A 91 -4.24 20.03 4.12
C ALA A 91 -4.02 18.61 4.66
N ILE A 92 -2.92 18.42 5.40
CA ILE A 92 -2.74 17.30 6.33
C ILE A 92 -3.06 17.78 7.74
N TYR A 93 -3.85 17.03 8.47
CA TYR A 93 -4.23 17.30 9.86
C TYR A 93 -3.47 16.35 10.78
N THR A 94 -2.83 16.90 11.79
CA THR A 94 -2.08 16.14 12.78
C THR A 94 -2.83 16.12 14.09
N PHE A 95 -3.03 14.93 14.63
CA PHE A 95 -3.63 14.69 15.93
C PHE A 95 -2.66 13.93 16.83
N ASP A 96 -2.78 14.14 18.13
CA ASP A 96 -2.09 13.35 19.14
C ASP A 96 -2.59 11.90 19.11
N LYS A 97 -1.67 10.92 19.01
CA LYS A 97 -2.06 9.51 18.91
C LYS A 97 -2.72 8.97 20.17
N GLN A 98 -2.36 9.48 21.34
CA GLN A 98 -2.87 9.01 22.62
C GLN A 98 -4.26 9.60 22.90
N THR A 99 -4.42 10.91 22.68
CA THR A 99 -5.62 11.64 23.12
C THR A 99 -6.58 12.00 21.99
N GLY A 100 -6.15 11.93 20.72
CA GLY A 100 -6.94 12.41 19.58
C GLY A 100 -7.03 13.93 19.47
N ARG A 101 -6.28 14.68 20.30
CA ARG A 101 -6.31 16.14 20.33
C ARG A 101 -5.70 16.69 19.04
N PHE A 102 -6.33 17.69 18.44
CA PHE A 102 -5.79 18.38 17.28
C PHE A 102 -4.50 19.13 17.64
N LEU A 103 -3.49 19.02 16.77
CA LEU A 103 -2.17 19.62 16.99
C LEU A 103 -1.78 20.60 15.89
N ALA A 104 -2.03 20.28 14.63
CA ALA A 104 -1.61 21.12 13.51
C ALA A 104 -2.40 20.85 12.23
N ARG A 105 -2.49 21.88 11.37
CA ARG A 105 -2.99 21.81 10.00
C ARG A 105 -1.88 22.28 9.06
N ILE A 106 -1.40 21.38 8.20
CA ILE A 106 -0.33 21.63 7.24
C ILE A 106 -0.97 21.84 5.87
N ALA A 107 -1.04 23.10 5.42
CA ALA A 107 -1.81 23.49 4.24
C ALA A 107 -1.02 24.45 3.33
N HIS A 108 0.10 23.97 2.79
CA HIS A 108 0.99 24.76 1.94
C HIS A 108 0.86 24.36 0.46
N ARG A 109 -0.37 24.17 -0.04
CA ARG A 109 -0.57 23.92 -1.48
C ARG A 109 -0.54 25.24 -2.25
N GLY A 110 0.32 25.37 -3.24
CA GLY A 110 0.46 26.62 -4.00
C GLY A 110 1.79 26.78 -4.73
N GLU A 111 2.12 28.03 -5.06
CA GLU A 111 3.32 28.37 -5.85
C GLU A 111 4.44 29.04 -5.05
N GLY A 112 4.27 29.28 -3.75
CA GLY A 112 5.25 29.88 -2.86
C GLY A 112 6.51 29.02 -2.64
N PRO A 113 7.56 29.58 -2.01
CA PRO A 113 8.86 28.91 -1.84
C PRO A 113 8.82 27.66 -0.95
N GLN A 114 7.85 27.60 -0.02
CA GLN A 114 7.63 26.44 0.85
C GLN A 114 6.51 25.53 0.33
N ASP A 115 5.74 26.00 -0.65
CA ASP A 115 4.53 25.31 -1.08
C ASP A 115 4.83 24.01 -1.85
N TYR A 116 3.89 23.07 -1.78
CA TYR A 116 3.89 21.79 -2.49
C TYR A 116 2.73 21.68 -3.48
N SER A 117 2.85 20.74 -4.43
CA SER A 117 1.88 20.53 -5.51
C SER A 117 0.78 19.55 -5.11
N VAL A 118 1.14 18.52 -4.34
CA VAL A 118 0.26 17.38 -3.99
C VAL A 118 0.20 17.22 -2.48
N ASN A 119 -1.02 17.10 -1.95
CA ASN A 119 -1.31 16.91 -0.54
C ASN A 119 -1.45 15.41 -0.19
N GLN A 120 -0.35 14.66 -0.30
CA GLN A 120 -0.29 13.22 0.02
C GLN A 120 0.53 13.03 1.30
N ILE A 121 0.05 12.19 2.23
CA ILE A 121 0.83 11.84 3.42
C ILE A 121 1.99 10.95 2.98
N CYS A 122 3.20 11.48 3.03
CA CYS A 122 4.43 10.74 2.81
C CYS A 122 5.35 11.01 3.99
N TYR A 123 5.20 10.18 5.03
CA TYR A 123 5.93 10.29 6.28
C TYR A 123 7.14 9.37 6.27
N ASN A 124 8.30 9.91 6.63
CA ASN A 124 9.52 9.14 6.81
C ASN A 124 9.73 8.84 8.30
N GLU A 125 9.58 7.57 8.67
CA GLU A 125 9.71 7.16 10.08
C GLU A 125 11.14 7.30 10.61
N HIS A 126 12.15 7.35 9.72
CA HIS A 126 13.56 7.44 10.13
C HIS A 126 13.97 8.82 10.63
N ASP A 127 13.43 9.90 10.05
CA ASP A 127 13.72 11.27 10.47
C ASP A 127 12.52 11.98 11.11
N GLY A 128 11.33 11.37 11.05
CA GLY A 128 10.10 11.91 11.61
C GLY A 128 9.51 13.07 10.82
N LEU A 129 9.84 13.22 9.54
CA LEU A 129 9.38 14.31 8.68
C LEU A 129 8.36 13.85 7.63
N LEU A 130 7.53 14.79 7.22
CA LEU A 130 6.67 14.72 6.04
C LEU A 130 7.40 15.28 4.82
N TYR A 131 7.28 14.57 3.70
CA TYR A 131 7.86 14.94 2.43
C TYR A 131 6.75 15.18 1.40
N PHE A 132 6.67 16.38 0.84
CA PHE A 132 5.67 16.72 -0.16
C PHE A 132 6.32 16.99 -1.51
N LEU A 133 5.78 16.38 -2.56
CA LEU A 133 6.21 16.70 -3.92
C LEU A 133 5.84 18.16 -4.25
N ARG A 134 6.85 18.96 -4.58
CA ARG A 134 6.71 20.18 -5.34
C ARG A 134 7.21 19.92 -6.75
N GLU A 135 6.29 19.97 -7.69
CA GLU A 135 6.62 19.73 -9.09
C GLU A 135 7.66 20.73 -9.62
N PRO A 136 8.52 20.30 -10.56
CA PRO A 136 8.52 18.98 -11.16
C PRO A 136 9.31 17.91 -10.37
N ASN A 137 10.26 18.29 -9.52
CA ASN A 137 11.25 17.35 -8.97
C ASN A 137 11.80 17.76 -7.58
N GLN A 138 11.02 18.46 -6.76
CA GLN A 138 11.44 18.90 -5.44
C GLN A 138 10.62 18.21 -4.34
N LEU A 139 11.25 18.03 -3.19
CA LEU A 139 10.57 17.59 -1.97
C LEU A 139 10.64 18.70 -0.93
N GLN A 140 9.47 19.20 -0.53
CA GLN A 140 9.33 20.10 0.61
C GLN A 140 9.22 19.28 1.89
N LYS A 141 9.96 19.66 2.93
CA LYS A 141 9.99 18.92 4.19
C LYS A 141 9.31 19.69 5.30
N TYR A 142 8.46 19.01 6.05
CA TYR A 142 7.78 19.56 7.21
C TYR A 142 7.85 18.58 8.37
N ASP A 143 7.89 19.07 9.59
CA ASP A 143 7.55 18.22 10.74
C ASP A 143 6.03 18.05 10.85
N PRO A 144 5.56 17.06 11.62
CA PRO A 144 4.12 16.85 11.85
C PRO A 144 3.38 18.02 12.49
N LEU A 145 4.07 19.02 13.04
CA LEU A 145 3.48 20.22 13.63
C LEU A 145 3.45 21.41 12.65
N GLY A 146 3.89 21.20 11.41
CA GLY A 146 3.89 22.21 10.35
C GLY A 146 5.13 23.10 10.30
N GLY A 147 6.17 22.81 11.10
CA GLY A 147 7.46 23.48 10.97
C GLY A 147 8.14 23.09 9.66
N TYR A 148 8.68 24.07 8.93
CA TYR A 148 9.36 23.83 7.65
C TYR A 148 10.84 23.46 7.85
N HIS A 149 11.30 22.39 7.20
CA HIS A 149 12.66 21.83 7.33
C HIS A 149 13.49 21.91 6.04
N GLY A 150 13.10 22.82 5.14
CA GLY A 150 13.78 23.03 3.87
C GLY A 150 13.30 22.12 2.76
N ARG A 151 14.08 22.08 1.67
CA ARG A 151 13.75 21.32 0.47
C ARG A 151 14.90 20.46 -0.02
N ILE A 152 14.57 19.43 -0.79
CA ILE A 152 15.50 18.62 -1.57
C ILE A 152 15.15 18.78 -3.05
N VAL A 153 16.16 18.99 -3.89
CA VAL A 153 16.01 18.97 -5.36
C VAL A 153 16.49 17.61 -5.84
N LEU A 154 15.63 16.82 -6.48
CA LEU A 154 15.97 15.52 -7.03
C LEU A 154 16.70 15.71 -8.37
N GLN A 155 18.02 15.55 -8.32
CA GLN A 155 18.92 15.80 -9.46
C GLN A 155 18.86 14.62 -10.45
N GLY A 156 19.05 14.91 -11.75
CA GLY A 156 19.08 13.86 -12.78
C GLY A 156 17.70 13.37 -13.25
N VAL A 157 16.62 13.81 -12.61
CA VAL A 157 15.24 13.54 -13.06
C VAL A 157 14.54 14.82 -13.49
N THR A 158 13.82 14.75 -14.60
CA THR A 158 13.04 15.88 -15.15
C THR A 158 11.72 16.07 -14.43
N ARG A 159 11.10 14.97 -13.98
CA ARG A 159 9.87 14.96 -13.20
C ARG A 159 9.85 13.76 -12.25
N ALA A 160 9.51 13.99 -11.00
CA ALA A 160 9.32 12.96 -9.99
C ALA A 160 7.84 12.60 -9.85
N SER A 161 7.58 11.36 -9.43
CA SER A 161 6.26 10.89 -9.01
C SER A 161 5.97 11.30 -7.57
N SER A 162 4.71 11.34 -7.12
CA SER A 162 4.37 11.59 -5.71
C SER A 162 4.56 10.36 -4.80
N ASN A 163 4.92 9.21 -5.37
CA ASN A 163 5.10 7.96 -4.62
C ASN A 163 6.56 7.79 -4.18
N PHE A 164 6.80 8.00 -2.88
CA PHE A 164 8.11 7.83 -2.27
C PHE A 164 8.11 6.80 -1.15
N THR A 165 9.25 6.13 -1.00
CA THR A 165 9.58 5.27 0.13
C THR A 165 10.96 5.67 0.64
N PHE A 166 11.23 5.43 1.92
CA PHE A 166 12.46 5.89 2.57
C PHE A 166 13.20 4.74 3.24
N THR A 167 14.52 4.81 3.22
CA THR A 167 15.38 4.14 4.21
C THR A 167 16.02 5.18 5.11
N ASP A 168 16.83 4.73 6.06
CA ASP A 168 17.70 5.59 6.87
C ASP A 168 18.62 6.52 6.07
N SER A 169 18.89 6.20 4.80
CA SER A 169 19.92 6.84 3.98
C SER A 169 19.48 7.19 2.56
N LEU A 170 18.34 6.65 2.10
CA LEU A 170 17.87 6.76 0.71
C LEU A 170 16.42 7.21 0.61
N ILE A 171 16.14 7.92 -0.47
CA ILE A 171 14.80 8.27 -0.95
C ILE A 171 14.56 7.50 -2.25
N ILE A 172 13.49 6.74 -2.31
CA ILE A 172 13.12 5.91 -3.46
C ILE A 172 11.88 6.53 -4.11
N ASN A 173 12.02 7.06 -5.33
CA ASN A 173 10.89 7.54 -6.11
C ASN A 173 10.39 6.45 -7.06
N SER A 174 9.10 6.17 -6.99
CA SER A 174 8.45 5.09 -7.74
C SER A 174 7.70 5.67 -8.92
N ARG A 175 8.13 5.36 -10.14
CA ARG A 175 7.50 5.90 -11.36
C ARG A 175 6.33 5.06 -11.79
N PHE A 176 5.28 5.70 -12.29
CA PHE A 176 4.14 5.00 -12.87
C PHE A 176 4.33 4.90 -14.39
N ALA A 177 4.53 3.68 -14.88
CA ALA A 177 5.03 3.43 -16.23
C ALA A 177 4.07 3.93 -17.31
N MET A 178 2.75 3.90 -17.06
CA MET A 178 1.76 4.37 -18.04
C MET A 178 1.84 5.88 -18.36
N ILE A 179 2.17 6.73 -17.38
CA ILE A 179 2.22 8.20 -17.57
C ILE A 179 3.56 8.63 -18.18
N THR A 180 4.62 7.89 -17.88
CA THR A 180 5.95 8.09 -18.43
C THR A 180 6.51 6.73 -18.83
N PRO A 181 6.37 6.30 -20.09
CA PRO A 181 6.96 5.05 -20.61
C PRO A 181 8.49 5.19 -20.73
N ASP A 182 9.12 5.50 -19.61
CA ASP A 182 10.55 5.46 -19.38
C ASP A 182 10.90 4.04 -18.93
N GLU A 183 12.11 3.60 -19.26
CA GLU A 183 12.62 2.34 -18.74
C GLU A 183 12.82 2.45 -17.21
N HIS A 184 13.06 3.65 -16.67
CA HIS A 184 13.17 3.92 -15.24
C HIS A 184 11.85 3.66 -14.49
N ILE A 185 11.87 2.65 -13.62
CA ILE A 185 10.76 2.29 -12.73
C ILE A 185 11.01 2.74 -11.29
N LEU A 186 12.28 2.83 -10.88
CA LEU A 186 12.71 3.45 -9.61
C LEU A 186 13.87 4.41 -9.86
N ASP A 187 13.80 5.57 -9.22
CA ASP A 187 14.96 6.44 -9.05
C ASP A 187 15.33 6.48 -7.56
N ILE A 188 16.62 6.30 -7.26
CA ILE A 188 17.15 6.19 -5.90
C ILE A 188 18.07 7.37 -5.64
N PHE A 189 17.76 8.15 -4.62
CA PHE A 189 18.49 9.36 -4.24
C PHE A 189 19.03 9.23 -2.82
N ASN A 190 20.10 9.96 -2.52
CA ASN A 190 20.43 10.27 -1.13
C ASN A 190 19.68 11.52 -0.65
N TYR A 191 19.77 11.84 0.64
CA TYR A 191 19.10 13.01 1.23
C TYR A 191 19.69 14.38 0.81
N ARG A 192 20.77 14.42 0.00
CA ARG A 192 21.21 15.64 -0.70
C ARG A 192 20.50 15.83 -2.05
N GLY A 193 19.69 14.87 -2.48
CA GLY A 193 18.99 14.87 -3.76
C GLY A 193 19.84 14.40 -4.94
N GLU A 194 21.05 13.88 -4.69
CA GLU A 194 21.88 13.28 -5.73
C GLU A 194 21.31 11.90 -6.08
N GLN A 195 21.06 11.65 -7.37
CA GLN A 195 20.69 10.31 -7.82
C GLN A 195 21.88 9.37 -7.67
N VAL A 196 21.76 8.40 -6.76
CA VAL A 196 22.81 7.43 -6.48
C VAL A 196 22.64 6.15 -7.30
N ASP A 197 21.39 5.86 -7.69
CA ASP A 197 21.06 4.70 -8.51
C ASP A 197 19.69 4.81 -9.19
N SER A 198 19.38 3.84 -10.05
CA SER A 198 18.08 3.68 -10.69
C SER A 198 17.84 2.24 -11.06
N LEU A 199 16.57 1.82 -11.05
CA LEU A 199 16.16 0.55 -11.60
C LEU A 199 15.40 0.78 -12.91
N ILE A 200 15.77 0.02 -13.93
CA ILE A 200 15.10 0.01 -15.21
C ILE A 200 14.40 -1.32 -15.48
N ASP A 201 13.25 -1.25 -16.16
CA ASP A 201 12.53 -2.39 -16.70
C ASP A 201 12.33 -2.21 -18.22
N PRO A 202 13.21 -2.81 -19.05
CA PRO A 202 13.09 -2.72 -20.50
C PRO A 202 11.75 -3.24 -21.05
N ALA A 203 11.05 -4.11 -20.30
CA ALA A 203 9.75 -4.62 -20.72
C ALA A 203 8.65 -3.55 -20.67
N VAL A 204 8.82 -2.48 -19.86
CA VAL A 204 7.89 -1.34 -19.85
C VAL A 204 7.80 -0.73 -21.25
N LYS A 205 8.97 -0.40 -21.82
CA LYS A 205 9.07 0.20 -23.15
C LYS A 205 8.76 -0.79 -24.27
N ALA A 206 9.18 -2.05 -24.13
CA ALA A 206 8.89 -3.07 -25.14
C ALA A 206 7.39 -3.37 -25.30
N ASN A 207 6.61 -3.24 -24.22
CA ASN A 207 5.16 -3.41 -24.24
C ASN A 207 4.39 -2.12 -24.50
N TYR A 208 5.08 -0.98 -24.59
CA TYR A 208 4.45 0.29 -24.95
C TYR A 208 4.19 0.30 -26.46
N GLU A 209 2.92 0.25 -26.85
CA GLU A 209 2.55 0.24 -28.27
C GLU A 209 2.80 1.59 -28.95
N GLY A 210 2.75 2.68 -28.19
CA GLY A 210 2.64 4.02 -28.75
C GLY A 210 1.33 4.22 -29.54
N GLY A 211 1.14 5.41 -30.10
CA GLY A 211 -0.04 5.72 -30.91
C GLY A 211 -1.20 6.35 -30.14
N GLN A 212 -2.33 6.50 -30.82
CA GLN A 212 -3.50 7.20 -30.28
C GLN A 212 -4.23 6.31 -29.28
N ILE A 213 -4.30 6.76 -28.03
CA ILE A 213 -5.19 6.18 -27.02
C ILE A 213 -6.61 6.59 -27.36
N LEU A 214 -7.49 5.62 -27.61
CA LEU A 214 -8.92 5.89 -27.83
C LEU A 214 -9.67 6.07 -26.51
N GLN A 215 -9.31 5.26 -25.51
CA GLN A 215 -9.95 5.30 -24.20
C GLN A 215 -8.93 5.00 -23.10
N LEU A 216 -8.99 5.77 -22.02
CA LEU A 216 -8.31 5.47 -20.77
C LEU A 216 -9.34 5.01 -19.77
N MET A 217 -9.11 3.82 -19.21
CA MET A 217 -9.98 3.22 -18.21
C MET A 217 -9.27 3.17 -16.87
N MET A 218 -10.05 3.37 -15.81
CA MET A 218 -9.58 3.29 -14.44
C MET A 218 -10.59 2.50 -13.62
N LYS A 219 -10.12 1.52 -12.84
CA LYS A 219 -10.97 0.62 -12.06
C LYS A 219 -10.34 0.30 -10.72
N SER A 220 -11.17 0.32 -9.68
CA SER A 220 -10.75 -0.13 -8.35
C SER A 220 -10.55 -1.65 -8.35
N VAL A 221 -9.39 -2.07 -7.87
CA VAL A 221 -9.04 -3.48 -7.63
C VAL A 221 -8.58 -3.61 -6.18
N GLY A 222 -8.30 -4.83 -5.71
CA GLY A 222 -7.97 -5.06 -4.31
C GLY A 222 -6.80 -4.18 -3.85
N GLY A 223 -7.06 -3.24 -2.94
CA GLY A 223 -6.05 -2.34 -2.38
C GLY A 223 -5.27 -1.49 -3.38
N ASN A 224 -5.73 -1.34 -4.63
CA ASN A 224 -5.04 -0.56 -5.66
C ASN A 224 -6.00 -0.09 -6.77
N THR A 225 -5.48 0.63 -7.76
CA THR A 225 -6.22 1.05 -8.94
C THR A 225 -5.58 0.47 -10.20
N LEU A 226 -6.38 -0.24 -10.99
CA LEU A 226 -5.99 -0.68 -12.33
C LEU A 226 -6.24 0.45 -13.32
N LEU A 227 -5.25 0.76 -14.14
CA LEU A 227 -5.41 1.62 -15.30
C LEU A 227 -5.13 0.80 -16.55
N TRP A 228 -5.87 1.06 -17.62
CA TRP A 228 -5.49 0.56 -18.95
C TRP A 228 -5.89 1.53 -20.06
N ALA A 229 -4.96 1.70 -21.01
CA ALA A 229 -5.22 2.40 -22.26
C ALA A 229 -5.69 1.40 -23.32
N ASP A 230 -6.77 1.73 -24.02
CA ASP A 230 -7.28 0.99 -25.18
C ASP A 230 -6.91 1.75 -26.47
N TYR A 231 -6.31 1.03 -27.42
CA TYR A 231 -5.85 1.56 -28.70
C TYR A 231 -6.87 1.34 -29.85
N GLY A 232 -8.01 0.70 -29.59
CA GLY A 232 -9.09 0.49 -30.57
C GLY A 232 -8.85 -0.62 -31.59
N ASN A 233 -7.70 -1.28 -31.51
CA ASN A 233 -7.29 -2.37 -32.39
C ASN A 233 -7.37 -3.74 -31.71
N GLY A 234 -8.05 -3.81 -30.55
CA GLY A 234 -8.14 -5.00 -29.71
C GLY A 234 -6.96 -5.23 -28.77
N ARG A 235 -5.99 -4.30 -28.73
CA ARG A 235 -4.89 -4.30 -27.79
C ARG A 235 -5.09 -3.21 -26.74
N ILE A 236 -4.58 -3.51 -25.54
CA ILE A 236 -4.56 -2.57 -24.42
C ILE A 236 -3.14 -2.43 -23.89
N TRP A 237 -2.95 -1.47 -23.00
CA TRP A 237 -1.80 -1.46 -22.12
C TRP A 237 -2.27 -1.18 -20.70
N ALA A 238 -2.21 -2.21 -19.86
CA ALA A 238 -2.57 -2.12 -18.46
C ALA A 238 -1.36 -1.88 -17.56
N ASP A 239 -1.60 -1.18 -16.47
CA ASP A 239 -0.63 -0.97 -15.39
C ASP A 239 -1.34 -0.83 -14.04
N ILE A 240 -0.60 -1.12 -12.99
CA ILE A 240 -1.04 -0.90 -11.61
C ILE A 240 0.07 -0.11 -10.91
N PRO A 241 -0.24 0.99 -10.21
CA PRO A 241 0.75 1.73 -9.43
C PRO A 241 1.57 0.79 -8.56
N TYR A 242 2.89 0.86 -8.72
CA TYR A 242 3.83 -0.02 -8.03
C TYR A 242 3.69 0.11 -6.52
N SER A 243 3.61 -1.03 -5.83
CA SER A 243 3.69 -1.12 -4.38
C SER A 243 5.15 -1.36 -4.00
N ASN A 244 5.83 -0.30 -3.57
CA ASN A 244 7.21 -0.37 -3.13
C ASN A 244 7.27 -0.08 -1.64
N GLY A 245 8.17 -0.75 -0.94
CA GLY A 245 8.28 -0.66 0.51
C GLY A 245 9.70 -0.88 0.95
N THR A 246 9.91 -0.79 2.25
CA THR A 246 11.18 -1.12 2.89
C THR A 246 10.90 -2.06 4.05
N LEU A 247 11.76 -3.05 4.22
CA LEU A 247 11.74 -3.93 5.38
C LEU A 247 13.19 -4.07 5.86
N ASP A 248 13.44 -3.72 7.12
CA ASP A 248 14.78 -3.71 7.73
C ASP A 248 15.83 -2.95 6.89
N GLY A 249 15.43 -1.80 6.36
CA GLY A 249 16.28 -0.96 5.50
C GLY A 249 16.51 -1.51 4.09
N VAL A 250 15.94 -2.67 3.75
CA VAL A 250 16.03 -3.26 2.41
C VAL A 250 14.86 -2.83 1.56
N ILE A 251 15.14 -2.30 0.37
CA ILE A 251 14.10 -1.91 -0.59
C ILE A 251 13.41 -3.16 -1.15
N LYS A 252 12.09 -3.19 -1.03
CA LYS A 252 11.19 -4.19 -1.56
C LYS A 252 10.47 -3.64 -2.78
N TYR A 253 10.60 -4.34 -3.89
CA TYR A 253 10.09 -3.92 -5.19
C TYR A 253 9.28 -5.04 -5.82
N ARG A 254 8.08 -4.70 -6.32
CA ARG A 254 7.26 -5.64 -7.09
C ARG A 254 6.82 -4.97 -8.39
N ARG A 255 7.06 -5.64 -9.52
CA ARG A 255 6.61 -5.19 -10.84
C ARG A 255 5.10 -5.35 -10.97
N ALA A 256 4.44 -4.45 -11.71
CA ALA A 256 3.06 -4.68 -12.12
C ALA A 256 2.96 -5.97 -12.94
N PHE A 257 1.87 -6.73 -12.75
CA PHE A 257 1.67 -8.05 -13.38
C PHE A 257 2.74 -9.10 -13.04
N CYS A 258 3.39 -8.96 -11.88
CA CYS A 258 4.32 -9.94 -11.35
C CYS A 258 3.82 -10.48 -10.00
N ASP A 259 3.99 -11.79 -9.83
CA ASP A 259 3.68 -12.57 -8.64
C ASP A 259 4.85 -12.63 -7.63
N THR A 260 5.91 -11.85 -7.87
CA THR A 260 7.14 -11.93 -7.08
C THR A 260 7.54 -10.55 -6.55
N ILE A 261 7.76 -10.46 -5.24
CA ILE A 261 8.43 -9.34 -4.59
C ILE A 261 9.94 -9.60 -4.61
N TYR A 262 10.70 -8.61 -5.03
CA TYR A 262 12.15 -8.63 -5.09
C TYR A 262 12.73 -7.72 -4.00
N ALA A 263 13.78 -8.18 -3.33
CA ALA A 263 14.61 -7.37 -2.46
C ALA A 263 15.80 -6.82 -3.25
N LEU A 264 16.06 -5.52 -3.17
CA LEU A 264 17.27 -4.94 -3.73
C LEU A 264 18.44 -5.14 -2.74
N ARG A 265 19.33 -6.08 -3.07
CA ARG A 265 20.52 -6.42 -2.27
C ARG A 265 21.77 -6.30 -3.12
N ASN A 266 22.78 -5.58 -2.62
CA ASN A 266 24.05 -5.38 -3.32
C ASN A 266 23.89 -4.85 -4.77
N GLY A 267 22.89 -4.00 -5.00
CA GLY A 267 22.59 -3.46 -6.33
C GLY A 267 21.98 -4.47 -7.31
N GLN A 268 21.42 -5.59 -6.81
CA GLN A 268 20.71 -6.59 -7.61
C GLN A 268 19.34 -6.90 -7.02
N LEU A 269 18.35 -7.11 -7.89
CA LEU A 269 17.04 -7.61 -7.48
C LEU A 269 17.12 -9.11 -7.23
N GLN A 270 16.79 -9.53 -6.01
CA GLN A 270 16.74 -10.93 -5.61
C GLN A 270 15.30 -11.28 -5.23
N PRO A 271 14.70 -12.36 -5.78
CA PRO A 271 13.38 -12.81 -5.34
C PRO A 271 13.33 -13.00 -3.82
N SER A 272 12.32 -12.42 -3.18
CA SER A 272 12.15 -12.45 -1.72
C SER A 272 10.84 -13.11 -1.31
N VAL A 273 9.75 -12.85 -2.03
CA VAL A 273 8.44 -13.47 -1.81
C VAL A 273 7.84 -13.84 -3.16
N VAL A 274 7.35 -15.07 -3.31
CA VAL A 274 6.64 -15.53 -4.50
C VAL A 274 5.22 -15.93 -4.11
N PHE A 275 4.23 -15.35 -4.78
CA PHE A 275 2.83 -15.72 -4.65
C PHE A 275 2.51 -16.87 -5.59
N HIS A 276 2.44 -18.08 -5.04
CA HIS A 276 2.09 -19.27 -5.79
C HIS A 276 0.57 -19.30 -6.06
N THR A 277 0.17 -18.89 -7.27
CA THR A 277 -1.23 -18.84 -7.70
C THR A 277 -1.68 -20.08 -8.50
N GLY A 278 -0.77 -21.02 -8.77
CA GLY A 278 -1.03 -22.26 -9.49
C GLY A 278 -1.84 -22.07 -10.79
N LYS A 279 -2.97 -22.77 -10.94
CA LYS A 279 -3.82 -22.70 -12.14
C LYS A 279 -4.42 -21.32 -12.43
N TYR A 280 -4.42 -20.43 -11.44
CA TYR A 280 -4.87 -19.04 -11.54
C TYR A 280 -3.76 -18.06 -11.97
N HIS A 281 -2.56 -18.54 -12.30
CA HIS A 281 -1.44 -17.69 -12.72
C HIS A 281 -1.83 -16.68 -13.81
N PHE A 282 -1.50 -15.41 -13.54
CA PHE A 282 -1.79 -14.32 -14.46
C PHE A 282 -0.72 -14.24 -15.56
N PRO A 283 -1.08 -14.49 -16.83
CA PRO A 283 -0.11 -14.54 -17.91
C PRO A 283 0.40 -13.13 -18.25
N PRO A 284 1.67 -12.95 -18.64
CA PRO A 284 2.22 -11.66 -19.05
C PRO A 284 1.43 -10.96 -20.16
N GLU A 285 0.86 -11.72 -21.08
CA GLU A 285 0.04 -11.21 -22.19
C GLU A 285 -1.25 -10.55 -21.71
N GLY A 286 -1.72 -10.88 -20.51
CA GLY A 286 -2.89 -10.24 -19.90
C GLY A 286 -2.68 -8.77 -19.58
N ARG A 287 -1.44 -8.27 -19.68
CA ARG A 287 -1.13 -6.84 -19.63
C ARG A 287 -1.48 -6.11 -20.94
N THR A 288 -1.53 -6.83 -22.05
CA THR A 288 -1.72 -6.25 -23.40
C THR A 288 -3.02 -6.69 -24.10
N ARG A 289 -3.81 -7.54 -23.46
CA ARG A 289 -5.15 -7.95 -23.93
C ARG A 289 -6.08 -8.24 -22.75
N THR A 290 -7.39 -8.16 -22.99
CA THR A 290 -8.42 -8.45 -21.98
C THR A 290 -8.97 -9.88 -22.05
N THR A 291 -8.71 -10.61 -23.14
CA THR A 291 -9.27 -11.95 -23.38
C THR A 291 -8.46 -13.06 -22.72
N GLY A 292 -9.14 -14.10 -22.24
CA GLY A 292 -8.50 -15.30 -21.67
C GLY A 292 -7.87 -15.12 -20.28
N VAL A 293 -8.19 -14.03 -19.59
CA VAL A 293 -7.61 -13.70 -18.27
C VAL A 293 -8.65 -13.49 -17.15
N ALA A 294 -9.94 -13.71 -17.45
CA ALA A 294 -11.02 -13.45 -16.50
C ALA A 294 -10.95 -14.33 -15.24
N ASP A 295 -10.50 -15.57 -15.38
CA ASP A 295 -10.31 -16.53 -14.28
C ASP A 295 -8.96 -16.38 -13.57
N LYS A 296 -8.08 -15.49 -14.04
CA LYS A 296 -6.71 -15.34 -13.52
C LYS A 296 -6.64 -14.36 -12.36
N LEU A 297 -5.68 -14.61 -11.48
CA LEU A 297 -5.52 -13.88 -10.23
C LEU A 297 -4.30 -12.97 -10.31
N LEU A 298 -4.53 -11.66 -10.27
CA LEU A 298 -3.48 -10.67 -10.23
C LEU A 298 -3.20 -10.26 -8.79
N ILE A 299 -1.94 -10.29 -8.35
CA ILE A 299 -1.53 -9.63 -7.10
C ILE A 299 -1.53 -8.12 -7.32
N THR A 300 -2.35 -7.39 -6.59
CA THR A 300 -2.64 -5.98 -6.84
C THR A 300 -1.94 -5.03 -5.88
N SER A 301 -1.75 -5.45 -4.63
CA SER A 301 -1.06 -4.66 -3.60
C SER A 301 -0.39 -5.58 -2.59
N THR A 302 0.71 -5.12 -1.98
CA THR A 302 1.50 -5.89 -1.03
C THR A 302 2.10 -5.00 0.04
N ALA A 303 2.18 -5.50 1.27
CA ALA A 303 2.94 -4.92 2.37
C ALA A 303 3.63 -6.05 3.16
N GLU A 304 4.79 -5.79 3.75
CA GLU A 304 5.55 -6.78 4.50
C GLU A 304 5.90 -6.24 5.89
N THR A 305 5.86 -7.14 6.88
CA THR A 305 6.53 -6.99 8.18
C THR A 305 7.52 -8.13 8.35
N THR A 306 8.26 -8.14 9.45
CA THR A 306 9.16 -9.26 9.81
C THR A 306 8.37 -10.54 10.10
N SER A 307 7.11 -10.42 10.51
CA SER A 307 6.24 -11.53 10.88
C SER A 307 5.24 -11.94 9.78
N HIS A 308 4.83 -11.03 8.90
CA HIS A 308 3.75 -11.27 7.94
C HIS A 308 4.00 -10.70 6.54
N VAL A 309 3.28 -11.23 5.56
CA VAL A 309 3.08 -10.62 4.24
C VAL A 309 1.58 -10.38 4.04
N PHE A 310 1.20 -9.12 3.88
CA PHE A 310 -0.16 -8.73 3.50
C PHE A 310 -0.21 -8.54 2.00
N PHE A 311 -1.31 -8.97 1.41
CA PHE A 311 -1.51 -8.76 -0.01
C PHE A 311 -2.98 -8.62 -0.34
N TYR A 312 -3.23 -7.97 -1.46
CA TYR A 312 -4.49 -8.05 -2.15
C TYR A 312 -4.28 -8.76 -3.47
N CYS A 313 -5.31 -9.46 -3.91
CA CYS A 313 -5.36 -10.01 -5.24
C CYS A 313 -6.76 -9.90 -5.82
N SER A 314 -6.84 -9.84 -7.15
CA SER A 314 -8.09 -9.65 -7.86
C SER A 314 -8.23 -10.60 -9.03
N ARG A 315 -9.45 -11.09 -9.23
CA ARG A 315 -9.87 -11.87 -10.39
C ARG A 315 -10.85 -11.06 -11.24
N ASN A 316 -10.94 -11.37 -12.52
CA ASN A 316 -11.80 -10.67 -13.48
C ASN A 316 -11.54 -9.16 -13.54
N ILE A 317 -10.27 -8.75 -13.53
CA ILE A 317 -9.85 -7.35 -13.35
C ILE A 317 -10.34 -6.38 -14.45
N TYR A 318 -10.66 -6.89 -15.65
CA TYR A 318 -11.20 -6.09 -16.75
C TYR A 318 -12.73 -6.13 -16.83
N GLY A 319 -13.38 -7.13 -16.23
CA GLY A 319 -14.84 -7.25 -16.20
C GLY A 319 -15.49 -6.23 -15.28
N ASP A 320 -16.81 -6.04 -15.40
CA ASP A 320 -17.55 -4.95 -14.74
C ASP A 320 -17.32 -4.90 -13.23
N GLU A 321 -17.40 -6.06 -12.57
CA GLU A 321 -17.20 -6.23 -11.13
C GLU A 321 -16.01 -7.18 -10.86
N PRO A 322 -14.81 -6.65 -10.58
CA PRO A 322 -13.68 -7.45 -10.14
C PRO A 322 -13.95 -8.11 -8.79
N GLU A 323 -13.57 -9.38 -8.68
CA GLU A 323 -13.56 -10.07 -7.38
C GLU A 323 -12.27 -9.73 -6.67
N ASN A 324 -12.39 -9.10 -5.49
CA ASN A 324 -11.24 -8.61 -4.73
C ASN A 324 -11.09 -9.44 -3.45
N PHE A 325 -9.87 -9.91 -3.21
CA PHE A 325 -9.50 -10.70 -2.05
C PHE A 325 -8.40 -10.00 -1.26
N ARG A 326 -8.42 -10.23 0.05
CA ARG A 326 -7.39 -9.80 1.00
C ARG A 326 -6.75 -11.04 1.59
N GLY A 327 -5.43 -11.05 1.61
CA GLY A 327 -4.64 -12.16 2.12
C GLY A 327 -3.62 -11.74 3.15
N VAL A 328 -3.34 -12.69 4.04
CA VAL A 328 -2.27 -12.59 5.04
C VAL A 328 -1.51 -13.91 5.05
N TYR A 329 -0.20 -13.81 4.95
CA TYR A 329 0.72 -14.92 5.16
C TYR A 329 1.48 -14.70 6.45
N ASP A 330 1.44 -15.69 7.33
CA ASP A 330 2.20 -15.72 8.57
C ASP A 330 3.54 -16.43 8.31
N ARG A 331 4.64 -15.72 8.52
CA ARG A 331 6.00 -16.24 8.27
C ARG A 331 6.44 -17.28 9.31
N GLN A 332 5.88 -17.26 10.51
CA GLN A 332 6.19 -18.19 11.57
C GLN A 332 5.50 -19.54 11.34
N THR A 333 4.21 -19.52 11.00
CA THR A 333 3.42 -20.74 10.77
C THR A 333 3.49 -21.23 9.32
N GLY A 334 3.82 -20.34 8.38
CA GLY A 334 3.81 -20.60 6.95
C GLY A 334 2.40 -20.69 6.35
N ILE A 335 1.37 -20.26 7.10
CA ILE A 335 -0.03 -20.37 6.69
C ILE A 335 -0.43 -19.12 5.91
N THR A 336 -1.05 -19.34 4.74
CA THR A 336 -1.71 -18.29 3.94
C THR A 336 -3.21 -18.35 4.20
N ARG A 337 -3.82 -17.22 4.56
CA ARG A 337 -5.27 -17.05 4.67
C ARG A 337 -5.75 -16.02 3.67
N LEU A 338 -6.95 -16.22 3.15
CA LEU A 338 -7.55 -15.34 2.14
C LEU A 338 -9.05 -15.20 2.41
N ALA A 339 -9.57 -13.98 2.29
CA ALA A 339 -11.01 -13.69 2.42
C ALA A 339 -11.45 -12.62 1.41
N PRO A 340 -12.76 -12.48 1.12
CA PRO A 340 -13.28 -11.37 0.32
C PRO A 340 -12.91 -9.99 0.91
N SER A 341 -12.42 -9.08 0.07
CA SER A 341 -11.94 -7.76 0.53
C SER A 341 -13.06 -6.86 1.06
N LYS A 342 -14.31 -7.05 0.62
CA LYS A 342 -15.46 -6.21 1.04
C LYS A 342 -15.75 -6.34 2.54
N GLY A 343 -15.37 -7.46 3.16
CA GLY A 343 -15.61 -7.74 4.58
C GLY A 343 -14.60 -7.15 5.57
N GLY A 344 -13.56 -6.44 5.11
CA GLY A 344 -12.54 -5.85 5.97
C GLY A 344 -11.85 -6.84 6.92
N TRP A 345 -11.40 -6.37 8.08
CA TRP A 345 -10.96 -7.18 9.21
C TRP A 345 -12.02 -7.16 10.30
N LYS A 346 -12.51 -8.33 10.72
CA LYS A 346 -13.38 -8.44 11.88
C LYS A 346 -12.61 -8.12 13.15
N ASP A 347 -13.10 -7.16 13.93
CA ASP A 347 -12.58 -6.92 15.25
C ASP A 347 -13.11 -7.96 16.25
N ASP A 348 -12.41 -9.08 16.35
CA ASP A 348 -12.65 -10.10 17.37
C ASP A 348 -11.88 -9.85 18.68
N LEU A 349 -11.11 -8.77 18.76
CA LEU A 349 -10.40 -8.37 19.97
C LEU A 349 -11.31 -7.57 20.91
N THR A 350 -12.15 -6.69 20.37
CA THR A 350 -13.09 -5.90 21.18
C THR A 350 -14.55 -6.12 20.81
N GLY A 351 -14.83 -6.80 19.69
CA GLY A 351 -16.18 -7.02 19.20
C GLY A 351 -16.81 -5.80 18.54
N PHE A 352 -16.01 -4.80 18.18
CA PHE A 352 -16.48 -3.59 17.51
C PHE A 352 -16.64 -3.80 16.00
N MET A 353 -17.00 -2.73 15.30
CA MET A 353 -17.13 -2.66 13.85
C MET A 353 -15.92 -3.24 13.09
N THR A 354 -16.19 -3.78 11.91
CA THR A 354 -15.16 -4.22 10.96
C THR A 354 -14.18 -3.11 10.60
N TYR A 355 -12.89 -3.36 10.81
CA TYR A 355 -11.82 -2.46 10.42
C TYR A 355 -11.43 -2.60 8.94
N THR A 356 -11.56 -1.53 8.17
CA THR A 356 -11.29 -1.55 6.72
C THR A 356 -9.86 -1.12 6.36
N GLY A 357 -9.05 -0.73 7.34
CA GLY A 357 -7.76 -0.06 7.11
C GLY A 357 -7.87 1.48 7.14
N ARG A 358 -9.03 2.02 7.51
CA ARG A 358 -9.32 3.46 7.54
C ARG A 358 -9.99 3.84 8.87
N PRO A 359 -9.99 5.14 9.25
CA PRO A 359 -10.78 5.62 10.37
C PRO A 359 -12.27 5.32 10.15
N HIS A 360 -13.00 5.06 11.24
CA HIS A 360 -14.46 4.93 11.19
C HIS A 360 -15.10 6.31 11.17
N GLU A 361 -15.97 6.56 10.20
CA GLU A 361 -16.78 7.78 10.18
C GLU A 361 -17.71 7.82 11.42
N ALA A 362 -17.81 8.98 12.08
CA ALA A 362 -18.47 9.10 13.37
C ALA A 362 -19.94 8.68 13.33
N TYR A 363 -20.69 9.10 12.31
CA TYR A 363 -22.09 8.70 12.14
C TYR A 363 -22.29 7.17 12.10
N LYS A 364 -21.36 6.41 11.50
CA LYS A 364 -21.43 4.93 11.48
C LYS A 364 -21.15 4.34 12.86
N VAL A 365 -20.30 4.98 13.65
CA VAL A 365 -20.03 4.59 15.05
C VAL A 365 -21.28 4.81 15.90
N VAL A 366 -21.94 5.96 15.74
CA VAL A 366 -23.19 6.28 16.46
C VAL A 366 -24.29 5.28 16.09
N GLU A 367 -24.49 5.02 14.79
CA GLU A 367 -25.45 4.04 14.28
C GLU A 367 -25.19 2.65 14.89
N TRP A 368 -23.94 2.18 14.85
CA TRP A 368 -23.58 0.88 15.41
C TRP A 368 -23.82 0.81 16.94
N LEU A 369 -23.48 1.84 17.69
CA LEU A 369 -23.70 1.90 19.14
C LEU A 369 -25.20 1.92 19.52
N ALA A 370 -26.06 2.47 18.65
CA ALA A 370 -27.50 2.43 18.84
C ALA A 370 -28.07 1.01 18.64
N GLU A 371 -27.51 0.26 17.69
CA GLU A 371 -27.89 -1.14 17.41
C GLU A 371 -27.32 -2.12 18.46
N HIS A 372 -26.23 -1.75 19.15
CA HIS A 372 -25.51 -2.61 20.12
C HIS A 372 -25.45 -1.95 21.51
N PRO A 373 -26.58 -1.80 22.22
CA PRO A 373 -26.62 -1.09 23.51
C PRO A 373 -25.75 -1.74 24.60
N GLU A 374 -25.45 -3.03 24.50
CA GLU A 374 -24.52 -3.76 25.37
C GLU A 374 -23.07 -3.25 25.27
N ALA A 375 -22.70 -2.62 24.15
CA ALA A 375 -21.37 -2.03 23.94
C ALA A 375 -21.04 -0.95 24.97
N LYS A 376 -22.05 -0.33 25.61
CA LYS A 376 -21.87 0.64 26.70
C LYS A 376 -21.13 0.08 27.91
N ASN A 377 -21.17 -1.24 28.08
CA ASN A 377 -20.48 -1.94 29.16
C ASN A 377 -19.07 -2.43 28.76
N ASN A 378 -18.66 -2.24 27.50
CA ASN A 378 -17.36 -2.66 27.00
C ASN A 378 -16.30 -1.58 27.27
N PRO A 379 -15.30 -1.84 28.15
CA PRO A 379 -14.28 -0.84 28.49
C PRO A 379 -13.45 -0.38 27.29
N ALA A 380 -13.27 -1.22 26.27
CA ALA A 380 -12.52 -0.86 25.06
C ALA A 380 -13.24 0.20 24.21
N LEU A 381 -14.57 0.29 24.34
CA LEU A 381 -15.42 1.21 23.59
C LEU A 381 -15.85 2.43 24.41
N ALA A 382 -15.41 2.52 25.67
CA ALA A 382 -15.68 3.66 26.53
C ALA A 382 -15.33 5.03 25.91
N PRO A 383 -14.23 5.19 25.13
CA PRO A 383 -13.94 6.46 24.44
C PRO A 383 -15.00 6.89 23.43
N LEU A 384 -15.82 5.96 22.93
CA LEU A 384 -16.77 6.21 21.84
C LEU A 384 -18.16 6.64 22.32
N LEU A 385 -18.45 6.51 23.63
CA LEU A 385 -19.80 6.67 24.15
C LEU A 385 -20.38 8.08 24.05
N ASN A 386 -19.53 9.08 23.83
CA ASN A 386 -19.93 10.49 23.75
C ASN A 386 -19.75 11.09 22.36
N ILE A 387 -19.47 10.27 21.34
CA ILE A 387 -19.30 10.77 19.97
C ILE A 387 -20.66 11.14 19.37
N GLY A 388 -20.71 12.27 18.67
CA GLY A 388 -21.84 12.72 17.85
C GLY A 388 -21.69 12.33 16.38
N GLU A 389 -22.79 12.36 15.62
CA GLU A 389 -22.78 11.97 14.20
C GLU A 389 -21.91 12.88 13.32
N GLU A 390 -21.82 14.16 13.69
CA GLU A 390 -21.06 15.21 13.00
C GLU A 390 -19.62 15.33 13.52
N ASP A 391 -19.21 14.46 14.46
CA ASP A 391 -17.83 14.47 14.93
C ASP A 391 -16.85 13.98 13.86
N ASN A 392 -15.59 14.34 14.06
CA ASN A 392 -14.51 13.80 13.25
C ASN A 392 -14.41 12.26 13.40
N PRO A 393 -13.83 11.58 12.39
CA PRO A 393 -13.69 10.13 12.41
C PRO A 393 -12.93 9.60 13.62
N VAL A 394 -13.20 8.35 13.96
CA VAL A 394 -12.49 7.58 14.98
C VAL A 394 -11.32 6.85 14.34
N ALA A 395 -10.10 7.19 14.75
CA ALA A 395 -8.92 6.44 14.35
C ALA A 395 -8.84 5.08 15.07
N VAL A 396 -8.46 4.05 14.33
CA VAL A 396 -8.22 2.70 14.85
C VAL A 396 -6.72 2.51 15.02
N VAL A 397 -6.26 2.44 16.27
CA VAL A 397 -4.84 2.26 16.59
C VAL A 397 -4.61 0.82 17.00
N THR A 398 -3.78 0.11 16.24
CA THR A 398 -3.41 -1.28 16.53
C THR A 398 -1.97 -1.39 17.02
N SER A 399 -1.68 -2.49 17.72
CA SER A 399 -0.31 -2.92 18.02
C SER A 399 -0.06 -4.25 17.34
N GLN A 400 1.10 -4.39 16.70
CA GLN A 400 1.52 -5.65 16.10
C GLN A 400 2.00 -6.61 17.17
N LYS A 401 1.87 -7.91 16.90
CA LYS A 401 2.49 -8.98 17.69
C LYS A 401 3.97 -8.70 17.90
N SER A 402 4.36 -8.38 19.13
CA SER A 402 5.77 -8.27 19.48
C SER A 402 6.44 -9.64 19.34
N GLU A 403 7.54 -9.71 18.62
CA GLU A 403 8.42 -10.89 18.64
C GLU A 403 8.94 -11.05 20.08
N GLN A 404 8.59 -12.17 20.74
CA GLN A 404 9.20 -12.58 22.02
C GLN A 404 10.55 -13.25 21.79
#